data_AF-A0AAE0HLI6-F1
#
_entry.id   AF-A0AAE0HLI6-F1
#
_cell.length_a   1.000
_cell.length_b   1.000
_cell.length_c   1.000
_cell.angle_alpha   90.00
_cell.angle_beta   90.00
_cell.angle_gamma   90.00
#
_symmetry.space_group_name_H-M   'P 1'
#
loop_
_entity.id
_entity.type
_entity.pdbx_description
1 polymer ?
#
loop_
_entity_poly.entity_id
_entity_poly.type
_entity_poly.pdbx_seq_one_letter_code
_entity_poly.pdbx_strand_id
1 'polypeptide(L)'
;MSTGTANMKAAPAPRLPIFGVEIELYVKVKPHIEASIREKRRTNPKSLPEWWQKWDFDLLNDPPTVEGQKQVVWQRLLGVSPAVQADIDAMLGPGNGWNCVSDPSMVERKLALPPNARKWWGVEIVSPPMSVTKQWQHEIEMIYTAICKNFNIWTTHYSGCHVHISPGPVQIKKNDYTLPQLVSVAKGAFFWEEALREFLPSDRHDGEYARPNYKVFATQEYEAVRSKGWGPVFKKIEMLAVGETAKRAQKNFITEIQGGKRDGDRYTSFNFTPFPEIGTVEFRRQAGVLSPITTTHRILLALGLHLSALRYDFDAANGRKTYPSAEELRKELAGCIKNLPETCHGTRFLNYLSWCHESYKDGKRFTEAQINAREQALLRGLPLPVQQSAIPPPPPPEGTIIPGQGRPASQGQQAPSARGRAPPAGANPGVSAGAGTGTGTGTGRSRNTAPQGGGERVRPPAAADTAPRPTTGTGGRNGGTPQGTASGRASGGRPTGGAANAPSSGPGGASGPRGPPPRPTGGTTTRLPERPAPSSASSASRTGGGAAGGNGRSNGGAAASASASTSTRRTVPAGNNNGGGAAAGGAPPVRRRRQEGDGTA
;
A
#
# COMPACT_ATOMS: atom_id res chain seq x y z
N MET A 1 32.15 -52.61 5.80
CA MET A 1 31.88 -51.47 4.90
C MET A 1 31.05 -50.47 5.66
N SER A 2 31.64 -49.33 6.05
CA SER A 2 30.96 -48.27 6.81
C SER A 2 30.18 -47.39 5.84
N THR A 3 28.86 -47.43 5.91
CA THR A 3 27.97 -46.57 5.13
C THR A 3 28.02 -45.17 5.74
N GLY A 4 28.95 -44.35 5.24
CA GLY A 4 29.06 -42.94 5.62
C GLY A 4 27.76 -42.20 5.30
N THR A 5 27.01 -41.83 6.34
CA THR A 5 25.89 -40.90 6.25
C THR A 5 26.45 -39.53 5.85
N ALA A 6 26.34 -39.20 4.57
CA ALA A 6 26.67 -37.89 4.07
C ALA A 6 25.82 -36.85 4.83
N ASN A 7 26.49 -36.01 5.62
CA ASN A 7 25.90 -34.85 6.27
C ASN A 7 25.36 -33.90 5.19
N MET A 8 24.11 -34.11 4.77
CA MET A 8 23.39 -33.14 3.96
C MET A 8 23.18 -31.90 4.84
N LYS A 9 24.04 -30.90 4.61
CA LYS A 9 23.92 -29.58 5.22
C LYS A 9 22.52 -29.06 4.92
N ALA A 10 21.68 -28.96 5.96
CA ALA A 10 20.31 -28.49 5.82
C ALA A 10 20.29 -27.18 5.03
N ALA A 11 19.42 -27.10 4.01
CA ALA A 11 19.24 -25.88 3.25
C ALA A 11 18.92 -24.73 4.24
N PRO A 12 19.51 -23.53 4.07
CA PRO A 12 19.20 -22.40 4.93
C PRO A 12 17.69 -22.15 4.89
N ALA A 13 17.10 -21.92 6.07
CA ALA A 13 15.67 -21.66 6.18
C ALA A 13 15.26 -20.51 5.24
N PRO A 14 14.12 -20.63 4.54
CA PRO A 14 13.67 -19.59 3.63
C PRO A 14 13.54 -18.26 4.38
N ARG A 15 14.09 -17.19 3.78
CA ARG A 15 13.94 -15.83 4.31
C ARG A 15 12.49 -15.42 4.12
N LEU A 16 11.82 -15.06 5.21
CA LEU A 16 10.44 -14.66 5.20
C LEU A 16 10.33 -13.13 5.15
N PRO A 17 9.40 -12.59 4.35
CA PRO A 17 9.28 -11.16 4.15
C PRO A 17 8.86 -10.42 5.42
N ILE A 18 9.28 -9.17 5.51
CA ILE A 18 8.80 -8.17 6.47
C ILE A 18 8.02 -7.13 5.68
N PHE A 19 6.97 -6.58 6.28
CA PHE A 19 6.14 -5.57 5.61
C PHE A 19 5.74 -4.44 6.55
N GLY A 20 5.39 -3.29 5.99
CA GLY A 20 4.67 -2.21 6.66
C GLY A 20 3.40 -1.89 5.86
N VAL A 21 2.38 -1.36 6.52
CA VAL A 21 1.13 -0.95 5.87
C VAL A 21 0.79 0.50 6.22
N GLU A 22 0.34 1.25 5.21
CA GLU A 22 -0.24 2.58 5.34
C GLU A 22 -1.74 2.47 5.04
N ILE A 23 -2.57 2.93 5.97
CA ILE A 23 -4.03 2.88 5.89
C ILE A 23 -4.56 4.31 5.83
N GLU A 24 -5.00 4.73 4.66
CA GLU A 24 -5.65 6.02 4.47
C GLU A 24 -7.16 5.88 4.68
N LEU A 25 -7.71 6.65 5.63
CA LEU A 25 -9.15 6.71 5.88
C LEU A 25 -9.59 8.05 6.45
N TYR A 26 -10.88 8.35 6.33
CA TYR A 26 -11.48 9.52 6.96
C TYR A 26 -12.08 9.15 8.31
N VAL A 27 -11.85 9.99 9.32
CA VAL A 27 -12.43 9.86 10.66
C VAL A 27 -13.41 10.99 10.95
N LYS A 28 -14.45 10.68 11.72
CA LYS A 28 -15.36 11.67 12.32
C LYS A 28 -15.67 11.26 13.74
N VAL A 29 -15.50 12.18 14.70
CA VAL A 29 -15.84 11.93 16.11
C VAL A 29 -17.31 11.51 16.22
N LYS A 30 -17.59 10.49 17.03
CA LYS A 30 -18.97 10.05 17.27
C LYS A 30 -19.75 11.14 18.02
N PRO A 31 -21.05 11.35 17.71
CA PRO A 31 -21.83 12.45 18.30
C PRO A 31 -21.82 12.48 19.84
N HIS A 32 -21.93 11.33 20.51
CA HIS A 32 -21.92 11.27 21.97
C HIS A 32 -20.54 11.56 22.58
N ILE A 33 -19.46 11.23 21.85
CA ILE A 33 -18.08 11.57 22.25
C ILE A 33 -17.87 13.08 22.09
N GLU A 34 -18.29 13.65 20.95
CA GLU A 34 -18.24 15.10 20.70
C GLU A 34 -18.99 15.86 21.79
N ALA A 35 -20.23 15.45 22.12
CA ALA A 35 -21.02 16.05 23.18
C ALA A 35 -20.34 15.97 24.55
N SER A 36 -19.76 14.81 24.90
CA SER A 36 -19.02 14.63 26.15
C SER A 36 -17.78 15.54 26.23
N ILE A 37 -17.05 15.70 25.12
CA ILE A 37 -15.87 16.57 25.06
C ILE A 37 -16.28 18.03 25.18
N ARG A 38 -17.34 18.47 24.48
CA ARG A 38 -17.86 19.85 24.59
C ARG A 38 -18.28 20.16 26.02
N GLU A 39 -18.97 19.24 26.68
CA GLU A 39 -19.38 19.42 28.07
C GLU A 39 -18.18 19.50 29.03
N LYS A 40 -17.17 18.62 28.86
CA LYS A 40 -15.93 18.70 29.64
C LYS A 40 -15.14 19.98 29.36
N ARG A 41 -15.12 20.46 28.12
CA ARG A 41 -14.46 21.73 27.76
C ARG A 41 -15.11 22.92 28.47
N ARG A 42 -16.44 22.87 28.64
CA ARG A 42 -17.22 23.89 29.36
C ARG A 42 -17.04 23.82 30.87
N THR A 43 -17.03 22.61 31.45
CA THR A 43 -17.07 22.41 32.90
C THR A 43 -15.70 22.24 33.55
N ASN A 44 -14.79 21.53 32.90
CA ASN A 44 -13.44 21.28 33.38
C ASN A 44 -12.46 21.05 32.20
N PRO A 45 -12.08 22.11 31.46
CA PRO A 45 -11.26 21.98 30.26
C PRO A 45 -9.91 21.31 30.53
N LYS A 46 -9.34 21.50 31.73
CA LYS A 46 -8.06 20.90 32.15
C LYS A 46 -8.13 19.37 32.28
N SER A 47 -9.32 18.79 32.39
CA SER A 47 -9.50 17.32 32.42
C SER A 47 -9.36 16.67 31.04
N LEU A 48 -9.41 17.45 29.96
CA LEU A 48 -9.27 16.94 28.61
C LEU A 48 -7.79 16.88 28.22
N PRO A 49 -7.36 15.85 27.50
CA PRO A 49 -6.10 15.88 26.77
C PRO A 49 -6.02 17.07 25.80
N GLU A 50 -4.80 17.55 25.56
CA GLU A 50 -4.53 18.75 24.76
C GLU A 50 -5.16 18.70 23.35
N TRP A 51 -5.10 17.55 22.68
CA TRP A 51 -5.68 17.37 21.35
C TRP A 51 -7.20 17.54 21.34
N TRP A 52 -7.90 17.11 22.40
CA TRP A 52 -9.35 17.33 22.54
C TRP A 52 -9.69 18.76 22.94
N GLN A 53 -8.77 19.51 23.54
CA GLN A 53 -8.96 20.94 23.79
C GLN A 53 -8.79 21.75 22.49
N LYS A 54 -7.77 21.41 21.70
CA LYS A 54 -7.43 22.12 20.46
C LYS A 54 -8.34 21.81 19.28
N TRP A 55 -9.02 20.66 19.29
CA TRP A 55 -9.90 20.28 18.20
C TRP A 55 -11.13 21.20 18.11
N ASP A 56 -11.23 21.99 17.05
CA ASP A 56 -12.43 22.74 16.68
C ASP A 56 -13.42 21.84 15.91
N PHE A 57 -14.49 21.42 16.57
CA PHE A 57 -15.53 20.56 16.01
C PHE A 57 -16.53 21.30 15.09
N ASP A 58 -16.43 22.63 15.06
CA ASP A 58 -17.26 23.50 14.23
C ASP A 58 -16.51 23.96 12.97
N LEU A 59 -15.19 23.78 12.92
CA LEU A 59 -14.41 24.01 11.71
C LEU A 59 -14.82 23.02 10.61
N LEU A 60 -15.13 23.57 9.44
CA LEU A 60 -15.37 22.83 8.22
C LEU A 60 -14.04 22.58 7.49
N ASN A 61 -13.83 21.37 6.99
CA ASN A 61 -12.60 20.96 6.29
C ASN A 61 -12.40 21.53 4.86
N ASP A 62 -13.21 22.52 4.46
CA ASP A 62 -13.15 23.19 3.16
C ASP A 62 -13.46 24.69 3.28
N PRO A 63 -12.67 25.43 4.07
CA PRO A 63 -12.90 26.85 4.25
C PRO A 63 -12.49 27.62 2.98
N PRO A 64 -13.23 28.68 2.61
CA PRO A 64 -12.96 29.43 1.39
C PRO A 64 -11.70 30.32 1.48
N THR A 65 -11.18 30.58 2.68
CA THR A 65 -10.05 31.48 2.92
C THR A 65 -8.74 30.72 3.12
N VAL A 66 -7.62 31.37 2.78
CA VAL A 66 -6.27 30.81 3.01
C VAL A 66 -6.02 30.59 4.51
N GLU A 67 -6.49 31.50 5.36
CA GLU A 67 -6.40 31.40 6.82
C GLU A 67 -7.17 30.19 7.34
N GLY A 68 -8.37 29.96 6.83
CA GLY A 68 -9.14 28.76 7.15
C GLY A 68 -8.41 27.50 6.69
N GLN A 69 -7.82 27.49 5.49
CA GLN A 69 -7.07 26.33 5.01
C GLN A 69 -5.85 26.03 5.90
N LYS A 70 -5.14 27.06 6.36
CA LYS A 70 -4.10 26.92 7.38
C LYS A 70 -4.68 26.33 8.68
N GLN A 71 -5.84 26.80 9.13
CA GLN A 71 -6.52 26.28 10.32
C GLN A 71 -6.89 24.79 10.17
N VAL A 72 -7.35 24.35 9.00
CA VAL A 72 -7.62 22.93 8.71
C VAL A 72 -6.34 22.10 8.85
N VAL A 73 -5.22 22.55 8.29
CA VAL A 73 -3.93 21.87 8.45
C VAL A 73 -3.52 21.78 9.92
N TRP A 74 -3.67 22.87 10.67
CA TRP A 74 -3.40 22.89 12.11
C TRP A 74 -4.31 21.94 12.90
N GLN A 75 -5.60 21.88 12.56
CA GLN A 75 -6.56 20.97 13.20
C GLN A 75 -6.18 19.51 12.98
N ARG A 76 -5.75 19.15 11.76
CA ARG A 76 -5.26 17.79 11.49
C ARG A 76 -4.04 17.45 12.36
N LEU A 77 -3.04 18.33 12.37
CA LEU A 77 -1.76 18.10 13.04
C LEU A 77 -1.85 18.09 14.57
N LEU A 78 -2.66 18.97 15.16
CA LEU A 78 -2.72 19.15 16.62
C LEU A 78 -3.95 18.54 17.29
N GLY A 79 -5.02 18.29 16.54
CA GLY A 79 -6.27 17.74 17.04
C GLY A 79 -6.49 16.31 16.58
N VAL A 80 -6.71 16.14 15.28
CA VAL A 80 -7.20 14.88 14.70
C VAL A 80 -6.19 13.74 14.83
N SER A 81 -5.00 13.88 14.23
CA SER A 81 -4.01 12.80 14.22
C SER A 81 -3.55 12.40 15.62
N PRO A 82 -3.25 13.34 16.56
CA PRO A 82 -2.94 12.99 17.94
C PRO A 82 -4.10 12.30 18.68
N ALA A 83 -5.35 12.67 18.43
CA ALA A 83 -6.49 12.01 19.05
C ALA A 83 -6.63 10.55 18.61
N VAL A 84 -6.46 10.29 17.30
CA VAL A 84 -6.45 8.94 16.75
C VAL A 84 -5.24 8.14 17.26
N GLN A 85 -4.05 8.76 17.32
CA GLN A 85 -2.85 8.14 17.90
C GLN A 85 -3.08 7.74 19.35
N ALA A 86 -3.71 8.59 20.16
CA ALA A 86 -3.96 8.30 21.56
C ALA A 86 -4.90 7.10 21.76
N ASP A 87 -5.87 6.88 20.87
CA ASP A 87 -6.72 5.69 20.90
C ASP A 87 -5.92 4.42 20.57
N ILE A 88 -5.02 4.50 19.59
CA ILE A 88 -4.10 3.41 19.23
C ILE A 88 -3.17 3.10 20.41
N ASP A 89 -2.54 4.12 21.01
CA ASP A 89 -1.64 3.96 22.15
C ASP A 89 -2.37 3.42 23.39
N ALA A 90 -3.63 3.79 23.61
CA ALA A 90 -4.44 3.25 24.69
C ALA A 90 -4.76 1.76 24.50
N MET A 91 -4.82 1.29 23.25
CA MET A 91 -5.11 -0.11 22.90
C MET A 91 -3.85 -0.98 22.88
N LEU A 92 -2.76 -0.49 22.29
CA LEU A 92 -1.52 -1.24 22.06
C LEU A 92 -0.41 -0.93 23.09
N GLY A 93 -0.59 0.08 23.92
CA GLY A 93 0.45 0.66 24.78
C GLY A 93 1.27 1.73 24.05
N PRO A 94 1.86 2.69 24.78
CA PRO A 94 2.69 3.73 24.17
C PRO A 94 3.95 3.15 23.54
N GLY A 95 4.43 3.74 22.44
CA GLY A 95 5.64 3.30 21.76
C GLY A 95 5.49 1.96 21.00
N ASN A 96 4.25 1.57 20.69
CA ASN A 96 3.93 0.38 19.88
C ASN A 96 4.46 0.46 18.42
N GLY A 97 4.87 1.65 17.98
CA GLY A 97 5.48 1.88 16.66
C GLY A 97 4.51 2.25 15.55
N TRP A 98 3.20 2.14 15.78
CA TRP A 98 2.19 2.72 14.89
C TRP A 98 2.17 4.23 15.01
N ASN A 99 1.94 4.89 13.88
CA ASN A 99 1.83 6.34 13.80
C ASN A 99 0.55 6.72 13.06
N CYS A 100 -0.14 7.74 13.53
CA CYS A 100 -1.20 8.41 12.80
C CYS A 100 -0.71 9.78 12.35
N VAL A 101 -0.73 10.02 11.05
CA VAL A 101 -0.27 11.25 10.43
C VAL A 101 -1.39 11.89 9.60
N SER A 102 -1.24 13.18 9.34
CA SER A 102 -2.09 13.88 8.38
C SER A 102 -1.55 13.64 6.99
N ASP A 103 -2.36 13.07 6.09
CA ASP A 103 -2.00 12.96 4.68
C ASP A 103 -2.62 14.11 3.86
N PRO A 104 -1.80 14.97 3.22
CA PRO A 104 -2.28 16.00 2.31
C PRO A 104 -2.97 15.46 1.05
N SER A 105 -2.70 14.20 0.66
CA SER A 105 -3.29 13.56 -0.52
C SER A 105 -4.79 13.27 -0.33
N MET A 106 -5.22 13.15 0.92
CA MET A 106 -6.61 12.99 1.32
C MET A 106 -7.35 14.32 1.20
N VAL A 107 -7.95 14.53 0.02
CA VAL A 107 -8.62 15.78 -0.36
C VAL A 107 -10.03 15.85 0.23
N GLU A 108 -10.13 16.19 1.51
CA GLU A 108 -11.38 16.33 2.26
C GLU A 108 -12.44 17.23 1.59
N ARG A 109 -12.01 18.32 0.95
CA ARG A 109 -12.89 19.21 0.18
C ARG A 109 -13.59 18.51 -1.00
N LYS A 110 -13.06 17.38 -1.47
CA LYS A 110 -13.68 16.57 -2.53
C LYS A 110 -14.66 15.51 -2.00
N LEU A 111 -14.81 15.38 -0.67
CA LEU A 111 -15.82 14.50 -0.10
C LEU A 111 -17.21 15.03 -0.42
N ALA A 112 -18.01 14.21 -1.11
CA ALA A 112 -19.44 14.44 -1.33
C ALA A 112 -20.30 13.60 -0.36
N LEU A 113 -19.74 12.50 0.10
CA LEU A 113 -20.26 11.63 1.15
C LEU A 113 -19.19 11.48 2.23
N PRO A 114 -19.56 11.05 3.45
CA PRO A 114 -20.91 10.73 3.94
C PRO A 114 -21.58 11.98 4.55
N PRO A 115 -22.74 11.87 5.27
CA PRO A 115 -23.43 13.06 5.81
C PRO A 115 -22.53 13.97 6.65
N ASN A 116 -22.67 15.27 6.40
CA ASN A 116 -21.75 16.30 6.90
C ASN A 116 -20.30 16.01 6.49
N ALA A 117 -20.06 15.78 5.20
CA ALA A 117 -18.74 15.51 4.61
C ALA A 117 -17.65 16.48 5.09
N ARG A 118 -18.04 17.71 5.41
CA ARG A 118 -17.14 18.75 5.94
C ARG A 118 -16.66 18.57 7.38
N LYS A 119 -17.15 17.55 8.09
CA LYS A 119 -16.72 17.15 9.44
C LYS A 119 -15.85 15.88 9.46
N TRP A 120 -15.44 15.39 8.28
CA TRP A 120 -14.61 14.20 8.15
C TRP A 120 -13.17 14.57 7.88
N TRP A 121 -12.24 13.95 8.58
CA TRP A 121 -10.83 14.34 8.57
C TRP A 121 -10.00 13.20 8.04
N GLY A 122 -9.18 13.50 7.04
CA GLY A 122 -8.31 12.52 6.42
C GLY A 122 -7.10 12.24 7.31
N VAL A 123 -6.88 10.97 7.61
CA VAL A 123 -5.70 10.48 8.34
C VAL A 123 -5.08 9.29 7.63
N GLU A 124 -3.77 9.14 7.82
CA GLU A 124 -3.01 7.97 7.40
C GLU A 124 -2.43 7.29 8.64
N ILE A 125 -2.69 5.99 8.77
CA ILE A 125 -2.20 5.16 9.87
C ILE A 125 -1.11 4.25 9.33
N VAL A 126 0.11 4.44 9.82
CA VAL A 126 1.33 3.78 9.35
C VAL A 126 1.79 2.77 10.39
N SER A 127 1.97 1.52 9.97
CA SER A 127 2.42 0.44 10.84
C SER A 127 3.93 0.46 11.09
N PRO A 128 4.41 -0.14 12.19
CA PRO A 128 5.81 -0.54 12.28
C PRO A 128 6.11 -1.64 11.24
N PRO A 129 7.39 -1.98 11.01
CA PRO A 129 7.75 -3.19 10.28
C PRO A 129 7.24 -4.45 11.00
N MET A 130 6.36 -5.18 10.34
CA MET A 130 5.72 -6.41 10.82
C MET A 130 6.32 -7.64 10.14
N SER A 131 6.51 -8.70 10.93
CA SER A 131 6.93 -10.00 10.40
C SER A 131 5.72 -10.85 10.06
N VAL A 132 5.73 -11.50 8.89
CA VAL A 132 4.69 -12.48 8.52
C VAL A 132 4.62 -13.66 9.49
N THR A 133 5.68 -13.92 10.27
CA THR A 133 5.71 -14.99 11.30
C THR A 133 5.04 -14.61 12.62
N LYS A 134 4.69 -13.34 12.83
CA LYS A 134 4.05 -12.86 14.06
C LYS A 134 2.53 -12.80 13.89
N GLN A 135 1.83 -12.50 14.99
CA GLN A 135 0.37 -12.34 15.03
C GLN A 135 -0.08 -10.95 14.52
N TRP A 136 0.42 -10.55 13.35
CA TRP A 136 0.18 -9.22 12.79
C TRP A 136 -1.29 -8.94 12.46
N GLN A 137 -2.08 -9.97 12.12
CA GLN A 137 -3.52 -9.81 11.85
C GLN A 137 -4.29 -9.34 13.08
N HIS A 138 -3.95 -9.86 14.26
CA HIS A 138 -4.56 -9.45 15.51
C HIS A 138 -4.23 -7.99 15.84
N GLU A 139 -3.00 -7.56 15.57
CA GLU A 139 -2.59 -6.16 15.73
C GLU A 139 -3.42 -5.23 14.83
N ILE A 140 -3.68 -5.61 13.58
CA ILE A 140 -4.60 -4.88 12.68
C ILE A 140 -6.03 -4.81 13.26
N GLU A 141 -6.56 -5.91 13.81
CA GLU A 141 -7.88 -5.90 14.47
C GLU A 141 -7.93 -4.94 15.66
N MET A 142 -6.86 -4.90 16.46
CA MET A 142 -6.74 -3.97 17.59
C MET A 142 -6.74 -2.51 17.11
N ILE A 143 -6.06 -2.18 16.01
CA ILE A 143 -6.08 -0.84 15.41
C ILE A 143 -7.50 -0.41 15.05
N TYR A 144 -8.25 -1.25 14.34
CA TYR A 144 -9.64 -0.93 13.99
C TYR A 144 -10.53 -0.81 15.22
N THR A 145 -10.33 -1.66 16.23
CA THR A 145 -11.07 -1.60 17.50
C THR A 145 -10.78 -0.28 18.23
N ALA A 146 -9.51 0.14 18.28
CA ALA A 146 -9.08 1.38 18.89
C ALA A 146 -9.75 2.60 18.24
N ILE A 147 -9.64 2.73 16.92
CA ILE A 147 -10.17 3.89 16.19
C ILE A 147 -11.71 3.90 16.24
N CYS A 148 -12.33 2.74 16.06
CA CYS A 148 -13.79 2.65 16.08
C CYS A 148 -14.40 2.84 17.47
N LYS A 149 -13.58 2.99 18.53
CA LYS A 149 -14.07 3.37 19.86
C LYS A 149 -14.70 4.75 19.83
N ASN A 150 -13.94 5.76 19.41
CA ASN A 150 -14.35 7.17 19.45
C ASN A 150 -14.77 7.74 18.10
N PHE A 151 -14.40 7.09 17.00
CA PHE A 151 -14.60 7.61 15.66
C PHE A 151 -15.55 6.73 14.83
N ASN A 152 -16.27 7.37 13.92
CA ASN A 152 -16.78 6.75 12.71
C ASN A 152 -15.68 6.83 11.65
N ILE A 153 -15.60 5.82 10.78
CA ILE A 153 -14.59 5.74 9.71
C ILE A 153 -15.24 5.64 8.33
N TRP A 154 -14.58 6.20 7.32
CA TRP A 154 -15.06 6.27 5.94
C TRP A 154 -13.91 6.23 4.93
N THR A 155 -14.15 5.73 3.72
CA THR A 155 -13.13 5.59 2.67
C THR A 155 -13.69 6.03 1.32
N THR A 156 -12.81 6.46 0.42
CA THR A 156 -13.16 6.92 -0.93
C THR A 156 -12.15 6.40 -1.95
N HIS A 157 -12.33 6.71 -3.24
CA HIS A 157 -11.33 6.41 -4.26
C HIS A 157 -10.01 7.20 -4.08
N TYR A 158 -10.03 8.28 -3.30
CA TYR A 158 -8.83 9.01 -2.90
C TYR A 158 -8.04 8.28 -1.81
N SER A 159 -8.66 7.36 -1.08
CA SER A 159 -8.00 6.60 -0.03
C SER A 159 -7.28 5.38 -0.62
N GLY A 160 -6.03 5.21 -0.24
CA GLY A 160 -5.16 4.08 -0.56
C GLY A 160 -4.98 3.09 0.59
N CYS A 161 -4.40 1.94 0.26
CA CYS A 161 -3.80 1.04 1.24
C CYS A 161 -2.44 0.62 0.71
N HIS A 162 -1.39 1.28 1.17
CA HIS A 162 -0.04 1.01 0.68
C HIS A 162 0.62 -0.07 1.51
N VAL A 163 1.41 -0.93 0.87
CA VAL A 163 2.14 -1.98 1.57
C VAL A 163 3.59 -1.95 1.15
N HIS A 164 4.45 -1.65 2.10
CA HIS A 164 5.90 -1.71 1.99
C HIS A 164 6.38 -3.12 2.25
N ILE A 165 7.25 -3.67 1.40
CA ILE A 165 7.74 -5.04 1.54
C ILE A 165 9.26 -5.05 1.47
N SER A 166 9.88 -5.91 2.29
CA SER A 166 11.29 -6.28 2.28
C SER A 166 11.40 -7.82 2.27
N PRO A 167 12.41 -8.42 1.62
CA PRO A 167 12.55 -9.88 1.53
C PRO A 167 12.96 -10.54 2.88
N GLY A 168 13.38 -9.76 3.88
CA GLY A 168 13.70 -10.19 5.25
C GLY A 168 14.98 -11.04 5.45
N PRO A 169 15.38 -11.36 6.70
CA PRO A 169 15.27 -10.51 7.88
C PRO A 169 16.37 -9.44 7.90
N VAL A 170 16.02 -8.26 8.42
CA VAL A 170 16.74 -6.98 8.35
C VAL A 170 17.85 -6.92 9.41
N GLN A 171 19.11 -7.16 9.03
CA GLN A 171 20.21 -6.42 9.64
C GLN A 171 20.29 -5.13 8.84
N ILE A 172 20.03 -4.00 9.50
CA ILE A 172 19.83 -2.63 8.97
C ILE A 172 20.93 -2.16 7.98
N LYS A 173 22.05 -2.88 7.86
CA LYS A 173 23.17 -2.53 6.95
C LYS A 173 23.60 -3.64 5.98
N LYS A 174 22.91 -4.80 5.95
CA LYS A 174 23.34 -5.98 5.16
C LYS A 174 22.20 -6.74 4.45
N ASN A 175 20.94 -6.35 4.63
CA ASN A 175 19.79 -7.16 4.23
C ASN A 175 18.76 -6.36 3.43
N ASP A 176 19.28 -5.68 2.42
CA ASP A 176 18.51 -4.97 1.40
C ASP A 176 18.19 -5.91 0.25
N TYR A 177 17.20 -5.56 -0.57
CA TYR A 177 17.09 -6.14 -1.91
C TYR A 177 18.45 -6.11 -2.59
N THR A 178 18.84 -7.25 -3.16
CA THR A 178 19.89 -7.24 -4.17
C THR A 178 19.34 -6.58 -5.44
N LEU A 179 20.22 -5.98 -6.24
CA LEU A 179 19.81 -5.42 -7.53
C LEU A 179 19.08 -6.43 -8.43
N PRO A 180 19.50 -7.71 -8.53
CA PRO A 180 18.70 -8.75 -9.22
C PRO A 180 17.29 -8.93 -8.66
N GLN A 181 17.11 -8.86 -7.33
CA GLN A 181 15.78 -8.95 -6.73
C GLN A 181 14.91 -7.73 -7.09
N LEU A 182 15.48 -6.51 -7.08
CA LEU A 182 14.77 -5.32 -7.53
C LEU A 182 14.33 -5.43 -9.00
N VAL A 183 15.22 -5.93 -9.87
CA VAL A 183 14.92 -6.22 -11.28
C VAL A 183 13.77 -7.22 -11.37
N SER A 184 13.80 -8.31 -10.59
CA SER A 184 12.74 -9.32 -10.57
C SER A 184 11.39 -8.74 -10.13
N VAL A 185 11.38 -7.90 -9.09
CA VAL A 185 10.18 -7.19 -8.62
C VAL A 185 9.64 -6.26 -9.70
N ALA A 186 10.51 -5.51 -10.39
CA ALA A 186 10.10 -4.68 -11.51
C ALA A 186 9.54 -5.52 -12.68
N LYS A 187 10.18 -6.63 -13.05
CA LYS A 187 9.61 -7.54 -14.07
C LYS A 187 8.22 -8.03 -13.67
N GLY A 188 8.03 -8.42 -12.40
CA GLY A 188 6.73 -8.84 -11.87
C GLY A 188 5.66 -7.74 -11.91
N ALA A 189 6.03 -6.50 -11.56
CA ALA A 189 5.14 -5.34 -11.61
C ALA A 189 4.60 -5.09 -13.03
N PHE A 190 5.42 -5.34 -14.07
CA PHE A 190 5.00 -5.22 -15.47
C PHE A 190 4.24 -6.46 -15.92
N PHE A 191 4.78 -7.65 -15.66
CA PHE A 191 4.22 -8.91 -16.14
C PHE A 191 2.79 -9.14 -15.64
N TRP A 192 2.54 -8.89 -14.36
CA TRP A 192 1.23 -9.11 -13.74
C TRP A 192 0.25 -7.95 -13.88
N GLU A 193 0.63 -6.86 -14.53
CA GLU A 193 -0.12 -5.61 -14.58
C GLU A 193 -1.58 -5.77 -15.07
N GLU A 194 -1.80 -6.36 -16.25
CA GLU A 194 -3.16 -6.52 -16.79
C GLU A 194 -4.01 -7.46 -15.93
N ALA A 195 -3.43 -8.55 -15.42
CA ALA A 195 -4.12 -9.46 -14.51
C ALA A 195 -4.47 -8.78 -13.16
N LEU A 196 -3.56 -7.96 -12.63
CA LEU A 196 -3.74 -7.22 -11.40
C LEU A 196 -4.85 -6.18 -11.55
N ARG A 197 -4.92 -5.51 -12.70
CA ARG A 197 -5.96 -4.53 -13.03
C ARG A 197 -7.37 -5.10 -12.81
N GLU A 198 -7.59 -6.37 -13.16
CA GLU A 198 -8.88 -7.05 -12.96
C GLU A 198 -9.23 -7.32 -11.48
N PHE A 199 -8.29 -7.19 -10.54
CA PHE A 199 -8.55 -7.30 -9.10
C PHE A 199 -8.74 -5.95 -8.41
N LEU A 200 -8.67 -4.86 -9.16
CA LEU A 200 -8.71 -3.50 -8.63
C LEU A 200 -9.97 -2.77 -9.12
N PRO A 201 -10.55 -1.89 -8.27
CA PRO A 201 -11.55 -0.93 -8.71
C PRO A 201 -11.05 -0.14 -9.91
N SER A 202 -11.94 0.16 -10.86
CA SER A 202 -11.51 0.77 -12.13
C SER A 202 -11.10 2.24 -12.04
N ASP A 203 -11.34 2.91 -10.92
CA ASP A 203 -10.69 4.19 -10.55
C ASP A 203 -9.20 4.02 -10.20
N ARG A 204 -8.78 2.82 -9.76
CA ARG A 204 -7.37 2.49 -9.48
C ARG A 204 -6.63 1.91 -10.70
N HIS A 205 -7.29 1.75 -11.84
CA HIS A 205 -6.63 1.28 -13.06
C HIS A 205 -5.60 2.29 -13.56
N ASP A 206 -5.95 3.58 -13.56
CA ASP A 206 -5.12 4.64 -14.14
C ASP A 206 -5.09 5.90 -13.26
N GLY A 207 -5.25 5.71 -11.95
CA GLY A 207 -5.31 6.81 -10.99
C GLY A 207 -4.01 7.62 -10.94
N GLU A 208 -4.13 8.94 -10.78
CA GLU A 208 -3.00 9.88 -10.69
C GLU A 208 -1.98 9.47 -9.62
N TYR A 209 -2.46 8.93 -8.49
CA TYR A 209 -1.66 8.57 -7.32
C TYR A 209 -1.17 7.12 -7.32
N ALA A 210 -1.48 6.33 -8.36
CA ALA A 210 -1.06 4.92 -8.46
C ALA A 210 -1.04 4.43 -9.92
N ARG A 211 -0.31 5.12 -10.79
CA ARG A 211 -0.23 4.80 -12.22
C ARG A 211 0.45 3.46 -12.48
N PRO A 212 0.04 2.70 -13.50
CA PRO A 212 0.81 1.54 -13.96
C PRO A 212 2.28 1.89 -14.21
N ASN A 213 3.22 1.06 -13.76
CA ASN A 213 4.65 1.31 -13.96
C ASN A 213 5.02 1.43 -15.45
N TYR A 214 4.35 0.68 -16.34
CA TYR A 214 4.63 0.74 -17.77
C TYR A 214 4.29 2.09 -18.42
N LYS A 215 3.46 2.93 -17.78
CA LYS A 215 3.12 4.27 -18.30
C LYS A 215 4.21 5.30 -18.07
N VAL A 216 5.13 5.05 -17.15
CA VAL A 216 6.29 5.94 -16.91
C VAL A 216 7.59 5.38 -17.46
N PHE A 217 7.65 4.07 -17.70
CA PHE A 217 8.84 3.40 -18.23
C PHE A 217 8.44 2.25 -19.16
N ALA A 218 9.15 2.07 -20.27
CA ALA A 218 8.94 0.95 -21.21
C ALA A 218 7.52 0.81 -21.81
N THR A 219 6.80 1.91 -22.02
CA THR A 219 5.43 1.93 -22.58
C THR A 219 5.34 1.24 -23.93
N GLN A 220 6.23 1.59 -24.87
CA GLN A 220 6.21 1.04 -26.23
C GLN A 220 6.49 -0.47 -26.26
N GLU A 221 7.43 -0.92 -25.43
CA GLU A 221 7.74 -2.35 -25.30
C GLU A 221 6.58 -3.12 -24.69
N TYR A 222 5.92 -2.53 -23.68
CA TYR A 222 4.77 -3.12 -23.02
C TYR A 222 3.57 -3.28 -23.97
N GLU A 223 3.24 -2.24 -24.74
CA GLU A 223 2.16 -2.28 -25.73
C GLU A 223 2.46 -3.25 -26.88
N ALA A 224 3.75 -3.48 -27.17
CA ALA A 224 4.19 -4.40 -28.21
C ALA A 224 4.22 -5.88 -27.80
N VAL A 225 3.91 -6.25 -26.54
CA VAL A 225 3.98 -7.65 -26.05
C VAL A 225 3.25 -8.64 -26.96
N ARG A 226 2.07 -8.27 -27.49
CA ARG A 226 1.29 -9.15 -28.38
C ARG A 226 2.01 -9.52 -29.68
N SER A 227 2.90 -8.65 -30.16
CA SER A 227 3.64 -8.85 -31.41
C SER A 227 5.06 -9.37 -31.17
N LYS A 228 5.76 -8.80 -30.18
CA LYS A 228 7.20 -9.01 -29.92
C LYS A 228 7.51 -9.91 -28.71
N GLY A 229 6.51 -10.27 -27.90
CA GLY A 229 6.69 -11.00 -26.66
C GLY A 229 7.14 -10.12 -25.49
N TRP A 230 7.34 -10.72 -24.31
CA TRP A 230 7.77 -10.02 -23.09
C TRP A 230 9.24 -9.63 -23.07
N GLY A 231 10.08 -10.28 -23.87
CA GLY A 231 11.52 -10.08 -23.82
C GLY A 231 12.04 -8.67 -24.00
N PRO A 232 11.50 -7.85 -24.92
CA PRO A 232 11.87 -6.45 -25.02
C PRO A 232 11.62 -5.67 -23.71
N VAL A 233 10.52 -5.95 -23.00
CA VAL A 233 10.22 -5.32 -21.70
C VAL A 233 11.26 -5.73 -20.65
N PHE A 234 11.50 -7.04 -20.51
CA PHE A 234 12.44 -7.58 -19.52
C PHE A 234 13.87 -7.10 -19.76
N LYS A 235 14.34 -7.14 -21.02
CA LYS A 235 15.65 -6.61 -21.40
C LYS A 235 15.79 -5.13 -21.06
N LYS A 236 14.75 -4.33 -21.31
CA LYS A 236 14.77 -2.90 -21.01
C LYS A 236 14.86 -2.64 -19.50
N ILE A 237 14.18 -3.42 -18.67
CA ILE A 237 14.29 -3.37 -17.21
C ILE A 237 15.71 -3.78 -16.76
N GLU A 238 16.26 -4.86 -17.30
CA GLU A 238 17.60 -5.34 -16.97
C GLU A 238 18.72 -4.35 -17.34
N MET A 239 18.56 -3.63 -18.46
CA MET A 239 19.52 -2.61 -18.89
C MET A 239 19.67 -1.48 -17.86
N LEU A 240 18.67 -1.22 -17.02
CA LEU A 240 18.76 -0.26 -15.92
C LEU A 240 19.69 -0.72 -14.79
N ALA A 241 19.90 -2.04 -14.66
CA ALA A 241 20.75 -2.64 -13.65
C ALA A 241 22.23 -2.73 -14.08
N VAL A 242 22.60 -2.17 -15.23
CA VAL A 242 23.98 -2.10 -15.70
C VAL A 242 24.62 -0.81 -15.21
N GLY A 243 25.81 -0.91 -14.61
CA GLY A 243 26.59 0.25 -14.20
C GLY A 243 28.01 -0.13 -13.78
N GLU A 244 28.91 0.86 -13.79
CA GLU A 244 30.33 0.70 -13.41
C GLU A 244 30.51 0.14 -11.99
N THR A 245 29.58 0.46 -11.08
CA THR A 245 29.57 -0.04 -9.70
C THR A 245 28.16 -0.47 -9.31
N ALA A 246 28.05 -1.44 -8.41
CA ALA A 246 26.77 -1.92 -7.90
C ALA A 246 25.91 -0.79 -7.30
N LYS A 247 26.53 0.13 -6.55
CA LYS A 247 25.84 1.28 -5.95
C LYS A 247 25.29 2.24 -7.01
N ARG A 248 26.07 2.52 -8.07
CA ARG A 248 25.64 3.39 -9.18
C ARG A 248 24.53 2.73 -9.99
N ALA A 249 24.67 1.44 -10.31
CA ALA A 249 23.65 0.66 -11.01
C ALA A 249 22.33 0.65 -10.23
N GLN A 250 22.39 0.40 -8.91
CA GLN A 250 21.21 0.43 -8.05
C GLN A 250 20.54 1.80 -8.00
N LYS A 251 21.31 2.88 -7.82
CA LYS A 251 20.76 4.25 -7.83
C LYS A 251 20.10 4.58 -9.17
N ASN A 252 20.78 4.29 -10.28
CA ASN A 252 20.25 4.50 -11.62
C ASN A 252 18.97 3.70 -11.83
N PHE A 253 18.95 2.42 -11.42
CA PHE A 253 17.77 1.57 -11.52
C PHE A 253 16.55 2.20 -10.85
N ILE A 254 16.68 2.64 -9.60
CA ILE A 254 15.58 3.21 -8.81
C ILE A 254 15.04 4.49 -9.47
N THR A 255 15.92 5.36 -9.97
CA THR A 255 15.52 6.61 -10.63
C THR A 255 14.82 6.35 -11.96
N GLU A 256 15.42 5.49 -12.80
CA GLU A 256 14.96 5.30 -14.18
C GLU A 256 13.68 4.45 -14.28
N ILE A 257 13.51 3.43 -13.41
CA ILE A 257 12.29 2.60 -13.40
C ILE A 257 11.03 3.41 -13.05
N GLN A 258 11.22 4.62 -12.50
CA GLN A 258 10.18 5.59 -12.16
C GLN A 258 10.10 6.76 -13.16
N GLY A 259 10.67 6.61 -14.35
CA GLY A 259 10.59 7.60 -15.42
C GLY A 259 11.66 8.70 -15.38
N GLY A 260 12.78 8.50 -14.67
CA GLY A 260 13.98 9.32 -14.82
C GLY A 260 13.92 10.75 -14.26
N LYS A 261 12.86 11.11 -13.53
CA LYS A 261 12.77 12.42 -12.87
C LYS A 261 13.67 12.45 -11.64
N ARG A 262 14.22 13.64 -11.31
CA ARG A 262 15.14 13.83 -10.16
C ARG A 262 14.55 13.32 -8.84
N ASP A 263 13.23 13.42 -8.70
CA ASP A 263 12.46 12.98 -7.53
C ASP A 263 11.57 11.75 -7.83
N GLY A 264 11.75 11.13 -9.01
CA GLY A 264 10.91 10.05 -9.52
C GLY A 264 9.45 10.44 -9.73
N ASP A 265 8.67 9.56 -10.35
CA ASP A 265 7.22 9.54 -10.15
C ASP A 265 6.88 8.57 -9.02
N ARG A 266 6.83 9.08 -7.78
CA ARG A 266 6.43 8.28 -6.61
C ARG A 266 5.02 7.70 -6.74
N TYR A 267 4.21 8.22 -7.65
CA TYR A 267 2.82 7.84 -7.88
C TYR A 267 2.67 6.71 -8.90
N THR A 268 3.55 5.71 -8.82
CA THR A 268 3.49 4.48 -9.59
C THR A 268 2.90 3.34 -8.77
N SER A 269 2.46 2.26 -9.42
CA SER A 269 1.81 1.12 -8.78
C SER A 269 2.76 0.41 -7.82
N PHE A 270 3.99 0.17 -8.26
CA PHE A 270 5.11 -0.26 -7.44
C PHE A 270 6.12 0.88 -7.36
N ASN A 271 6.22 1.48 -6.18
CA ASN A 271 7.13 2.57 -5.89
C ASN A 271 8.43 2.03 -5.27
N PHE A 272 9.56 2.38 -5.89
CA PHE A 272 10.90 1.95 -5.47
C PHE A 272 11.64 3.04 -4.68
N THR A 273 11.07 4.25 -4.51
CA THR A 273 11.72 5.35 -3.76
C THR A 273 11.99 5.03 -2.30
N PRO A 274 11.19 4.20 -1.59
CA PRO A 274 11.48 3.91 -0.18
C PRO A 274 12.72 3.03 0.02
N PHE A 275 13.23 2.41 -1.04
CA PHE A 275 14.28 1.41 -0.92
C PHE A 275 15.62 1.98 -0.37
N PRO A 276 16.18 3.11 -0.87
CA PRO A 276 17.39 3.69 -0.28
C PRO A 276 17.28 4.09 1.19
N GLU A 277 16.08 4.42 1.67
CA GLU A 277 15.86 4.96 3.02
C GLU A 277 15.49 3.89 4.03
N ILE A 278 14.56 3.01 3.66
CA ILE A 278 13.98 2.00 4.56
C ILE A 278 14.03 0.57 4.01
N GLY A 279 14.69 0.36 2.86
CA GLY A 279 14.94 -0.99 2.33
C GLY A 279 13.71 -1.71 1.79
N THR A 280 12.65 -0.99 1.41
CA THR A 280 11.38 -1.57 0.95
C THR A 280 11.00 -1.17 -0.47
N VAL A 281 10.19 -2.01 -1.12
CA VAL A 281 9.39 -1.64 -2.30
C VAL A 281 7.94 -1.52 -1.87
N GLU A 282 7.28 -0.45 -2.29
CA GLU A 282 5.92 -0.12 -1.88
C GLU A 282 4.91 -0.43 -2.98
N PHE A 283 3.85 -1.16 -2.65
CA PHE A 283 2.72 -1.38 -3.54
C PHE A 283 1.57 -0.40 -3.21
N ARG A 284 1.34 0.57 -4.11
CA ARG A 284 0.44 1.73 -3.91
C ARG A 284 -0.94 1.59 -4.55
N ARG A 285 -1.15 0.62 -5.44
CA ARG A 285 -2.35 0.60 -6.31
C ARG A 285 -3.64 0.11 -5.65
N GLN A 286 -3.57 -0.34 -4.41
CA GLN A 286 -4.71 -0.88 -3.71
C GLN A 286 -5.69 0.23 -3.33
N ALA A 287 -6.98 -0.11 -3.30
CA ALA A 287 -8.01 0.80 -2.80
C ALA A 287 -8.01 0.85 -1.27
N GLY A 288 -8.57 1.93 -0.73
CA GLY A 288 -8.76 2.14 0.71
C GLY A 288 -9.56 1.04 1.40
N VAL A 289 -9.40 0.98 2.71
CA VAL A 289 -9.86 -0.14 3.57
C VAL A 289 -10.48 0.38 4.86
N LEU A 290 -11.58 -0.23 5.33
CA LEU A 290 -12.21 0.14 6.61
C LEU A 290 -12.52 -1.07 7.50
N SER A 291 -11.88 -2.19 7.25
CA SER A 291 -12.05 -3.38 8.06
C SER A 291 -10.73 -4.14 8.18
N PRO A 292 -10.48 -4.81 9.32
CA PRO A 292 -9.26 -5.59 9.50
C PRO A 292 -9.14 -6.71 8.47
N ILE A 293 -10.28 -7.27 8.04
CA ILE A 293 -10.36 -8.30 7.01
C ILE A 293 -9.86 -7.78 5.66
N THR A 294 -10.38 -6.63 5.18
CA THR A 294 -9.93 -6.10 3.89
C THR A 294 -8.47 -5.67 3.95
N THR A 295 -8.01 -5.03 5.04
CA THR A 295 -6.60 -4.67 5.24
C THR A 295 -5.68 -5.90 5.19
N THR A 296 -6.07 -6.98 5.87
CA THR A 296 -5.36 -8.26 5.82
C THR A 296 -5.27 -8.79 4.38
N HIS A 297 -6.37 -8.76 3.63
CA HIS A 297 -6.36 -9.19 2.24
C HIS A 297 -5.48 -8.31 1.33
N ARG A 298 -5.42 -6.99 1.56
CA ARG A 298 -4.52 -6.07 0.84
C ARG A 298 -3.05 -6.37 1.13
N ILE A 299 -2.70 -6.62 2.39
CA ILE A 299 -1.35 -7.06 2.77
C ILE A 299 -1.00 -8.38 2.07
N LEU A 300 -1.89 -9.37 2.09
CA LEU A 300 -1.65 -10.67 1.43
C LEU A 300 -1.53 -10.55 -0.09
N LEU A 301 -2.31 -9.68 -0.74
CA LEU A 301 -2.16 -9.39 -2.16
C LEU A 301 -0.77 -8.84 -2.48
N ALA A 302 -0.32 -7.84 -1.71
CA ALA A 302 0.99 -7.24 -1.88
C ALA A 302 2.12 -8.27 -1.66
N LEU A 303 2.08 -9.03 -0.56
CA LEU A 303 3.04 -10.10 -0.25
C LEU A 303 3.06 -11.19 -1.34
N GLY A 304 1.89 -11.61 -1.82
CA GLY A 304 1.77 -12.61 -2.87
C GLY A 304 2.36 -12.15 -4.20
N LEU A 305 2.07 -10.91 -4.62
CA LEU A 305 2.67 -10.31 -5.82
C LEU A 305 4.19 -10.24 -5.70
N HIS A 306 4.67 -9.89 -4.51
CA HIS A 306 6.09 -9.77 -4.23
C HIS A 306 6.81 -11.12 -4.28
N LEU A 307 6.26 -12.13 -3.62
CA LEU A 307 6.79 -13.50 -3.66
C LEU A 307 6.74 -14.09 -5.06
N SER A 308 5.66 -13.83 -5.80
CA SER A 308 5.56 -14.22 -7.20
C SER A 308 6.70 -13.62 -8.00
N ALA A 309 6.90 -12.30 -7.90
CA ALA A 309 7.95 -11.62 -8.64
C ALA A 309 9.36 -12.13 -8.29
N LEU A 310 9.60 -12.60 -7.07
CA LEU A 310 10.91 -13.14 -6.68
C LEU A 310 11.15 -14.59 -7.13
N ARG A 311 10.08 -15.37 -7.38
CA ARG A 311 10.19 -16.81 -7.72
C ARG A 311 9.84 -17.13 -9.18
N TYR A 312 9.15 -16.23 -9.86
CA TYR A 312 8.62 -16.48 -11.19
C TYR A 312 9.74 -16.59 -12.22
N ASP A 313 9.65 -17.58 -13.11
CA ASP A 313 10.61 -17.79 -14.19
C ASP A 313 10.32 -16.85 -15.36
N PHE A 314 10.87 -15.63 -15.28
CA PHE A 314 10.71 -14.63 -16.33
C PHE A 314 11.48 -14.98 -17.61
N ASP A 315 12.49 -15.85 -17.54
CA ASP A 315 13.25 -16.27 -18.71
C ASP A 315 12.40 -17.22 -19.57
N ALA A 316 11.65 -18.12 -18.94
CA ALA A 316 10.64 -18.94 -19.62
C ALA A 316 9.51 -18.09 -20.23
N ALA A 317 9.16 -16.97 -19.60
CA ALA A 317 8.12 -16.06 -20.11
C ALA A 317 8.61 -15.11 -21.21
N ASN A 318 9.91 -15.03 -21.50
CA ASN A 318 10.52 -14.10 -22.45
C ASN A 318 9.84 -14.10 -23.84
N GLY A 319 9.53 -15.28 -24.36
CA GLY A 319 8.88 -15.46 -25.67
C GLY A 319 7.36 -15.36 -25.65
N ARG A 320 6.72 -15.27 -24.48
CA ARG A 320 5.26 -15.26 -24.35
C ARG A 320 4.69 -13.98 -24.98
N LYS A 321 3.70 -14.13 -25.87
CA LYS A 321 3.03 -13.02 -26.60
C LYS A 321 1.64 -12.67 -26.06
N THR A 322 1.35 -13.08 -24.84
CA THR A 322 0.07 -12.81 -24.17
C THR A 322 0.33 -12.16 -22.82
N TYR A 323 -0.56 -11.26 -22.42
CA TYR A 323 -0.62 -10.82 -21.04
C TYR A 323 -1.14 -11.96 -20.16
N PRO A 324 -0.66 -12.12 -18.92
CA PRO A 324 -1.28 -13.03 -17.97
C PRO A 324 -2.73 -12.68 -17.72
N SER A 325 -3.57 -13.70 -17.52
CA SER A 325 -4.98 -13.51 -17.14
C SER A 325 -5.12 -13.35 -15.62
N ALA A 326 -6.23 -12.77 -15.18
CA ALA A 326 -6.60 -12.73 -13.75
C ALA A 326 -6.59 -14.14 -13.11
N GLU A 327 -7.05 -15.16 -13.83
CA GLU A 327 -7.08 -16.54 -13.33
C GLU A 327 -5.67 -17.14 -13.15
N GLU A 328 -4.73 -16.83 -14.05
CA GLU A 328 -3.33 -17.20 -13.89
C GLU A 328 -2.71 -16.54 -12.66
N LEU A 329 -2.93 -15.23 -12.49
CA LEU A 329 -2.44 -14.51 -11.32
C LEU A 329 -3.05 -15.07 -10.04
N ARG A 330 -4.36 -15.36 -10.01
CA ARG A 330 -5.03 -15.96 -8.85
C ARG A 330 -4.38 -17.28 -8.44
N LYS A 331 -4.09 -18.17 -9.40
CA LYS A 331 -3.41 -19.45 -9.16
C LYS A 331 -1.99 -19.25 -8.64
N GLU A 332 -1.26 -18.32 -9.24
CA GLU A 332 0.11 -18.00 -8.83
C GLU A 332 0.14 -17.46 -7.39
N LEU A 333 -0.72 -16.50 -7.06
CA LEU A 333 -0.85 -15.95 -5.71
C LEU A 333 -1.28 -17.03 -4.70
N ALA A 334 -2.19 -17.94 -5.07
CA ALA A 334 -2.55 -19.08 -4.24
C ALA A 334 -1.34 -19.97 -3.90
N GLY A 335 -0.46 -20.19 -4.88
CA GLY A 335 0.79 -20.91 -4.67
C GLY A 335 1.81 -20.12 -3.85
N CYS A 336 1.82 -18.79 -3.93
CA CYS A 336 2.74 -17.94 -3.16
C CYS A 336 2.38 -17.95 -1.68
N ILE A 337 1.10 -17.79 -1.35
CA ILE A 337 0.64 -17.73 0.03
C ILE A 337 0.90 -19.04 0.78
N LYS A 338 0.85 -20.19 0.12
CA LYS A 338 1.21 -21.50 0.72
C LYS A 338 2.66 -21.60 1.19
N ASN A 339 3.54 -20.71 0.72
CA ASN A 339 4.94 -20.65 1.14
C ASN A 339 5.18 -19.67 2.30
N LEU A 340 4.13 -18.97 2.76
CA LEU A 340 4.18 -18.14 3.95
C LEU A 340 3.86 -18.96 5.21
N PRO A 341 4.05 -18.41 6.41
CA PRO A 341 3.58 -19.06 7.63
C PRO A 341 2.06 -19.21 7.65
N GLU A 342 1.55 -20.11 8.49
CA GLU A 342 0.12 -20.39 8.62
C GLU A 342 -0.72 -19.16 9.01
N THR A 343 -0.11 -18.18 9.68
CA THR A 343 -0.71 -16.87 9.94
C THR A 343 -1.12 -16.13 8.67
N CYS A 344 -0.54 -16.45 7.51
CA CYS A 344 -0.91 -15.90 6.21
C CYS A 344 -1.86 -16.81 5.42
N HIS A 345 -2.09 -18.04 5.89
CA HIS A 345 -2.94 -19.01 5.21
C HIS A 345 -4.42 -18.73 5.48
N GLY A 346 -5.25 -18.93 4.46
CA GLY A 346 -6.69 -18.90 4.64
C GLY A 346 -7.45 -18.99 3.32
N THR A 347 -8.53 -19.78 3.32
CA THR A 347 -9.50 -19.83 2.22
C THR A 347 -10.13 -18.46 1.95
N ARG A 348 -10.16 -17.59 2.96
CA ARG A 348 -10.64 -16.20 2.88
C ARG A 348 -9.92 -15.39 1.81
N PHE A 349 -8.60 -15.56 1.65
CA PHE A 349 -7.84 -14.79 0.66
C PHE A 349 -8.19 -15.19 -0.78
N LEU A 350 -8.34 -16.48 -1.08
CA LEU A 350 -8.72 -16.94 -2.42
C LEU A 350 -10.17 -16.56 -2.78
N ASN A 351 -11.06 -16.63 -1.79
CA ASN A 351 -12.42 -16.15 -1.95
C ASN A 351 -12.45 -14.64 -2.20
N TYR A 352 -11.58 -13.89 -1.52
CA TYR A 352 -11.40 -12.46 -1.76
C TYR A 352 -10.89 -12.16 -3.17
N LEU A 353 -9.86 -12.87 -3.66
CA LEU A 353 -9.38 -12.68 -5.04
C LEU A 353 -10.47 -13.00 -6.07
N SER A 354 -11.22 -14.07 -5.84
CA SER A 354 -12.33 -14.46 -6.72
C SER A 354 -13.45 -13.41 -6.70
N TRP A 355 -13.78 -12.88 -5.52
CA TRP A 355 -14.72 -11.77 -5.38
C TRP A 355 -14.21 -10.51 -6.09
N CYS A 356 -12.95 -10.12 -5.92
CA CYS A 356 -12.35 -8.97 -6.61
C CYS A 356 -12.47 -9.11 -8.12
N HIS A 357 -12.07 -10.26 -8.67
CA HIS A 357 -12.16 -10.55 -10.09
C HIS A 357 -13.61 -10.34 -10.59
N GLU A 358 -14.59 -11.01 -9.99
CA GLU A 358 -15.99 -10.91 -10.45
C GLU A 358 -16.59 -9.52 -10.27
N SER A 359 -16.16 -8.82 -9.21
CA SER A 359 -16.66 -7.51 -8.83
C SER A 359 -16.13 -6.38 -9.71
N TYR A 360 -14.91 -6.53 -10.24
CA TYR A 360 -14.25 -5.49 -11.06
C TYR A 360 -14.07 -5.89 -12.53
N LYS A 361 -14.45 -7.12 -12.89
CA LYS A 361 -14.51 -7.58 -14.27
C LYS A 361 -15.24 -6.58 -15.15
N ASP A 362 -14.76 -6.39 -16.37
CA ASP A 362 -15.32 -5.47 -17.37
C ASP A 362 -15.36 -4.01 -16.89
N GLY A 363 -14.51 -3.66 -15.91
CA GLY A 363 -14.40 -2.30 -15.38
C GLY A 363 -15.55 -1.87 -14.48
N LYS A 364 -16.35 -2.82 -13.98
CA LYS A 364 -17.44 -2.58 -13.02
C LYS A 364 -16.99 -1.69 -11.85
N ARG A 365 -17.87 -0.76 -11.46
CA ARG A 365 -17.66 0.17 -10.35
C ARG A 365 -18.74 0.01 -9.30
N PHE A 366 -18.34 0.25 -8.06
CA PHE A 366 -19.25 0.41 -6.93
C PHE A 366 -19.27 1.87 -6.52
N THR A 367 -20.43 2.35 -6.12
CA THR A 367 -20.53 3.68 -5.52
C THR A 367 -19.77 3.72 -4.19
N GLU A 368 -19.34 4.90 -3.79
CA GLU A 368 -18.70 5.13 -2.49
C GLU A 368 -19.58 4.60 -1.33
N ALA A 369 -20.90 4.80 -1.39
CA ALA A 369 -21.84 4.27 -0.41
C ALA A 369 -21.84 2.74 -0.33
N GLN A 370 -21.79 2.05 -1.48
CA GLN A 370 -21.74 0.58 -1.51
C GLN A 370 -20.41 0.02 -1.00
N ILE A 371 -19.29 0.67 -1.31
CA ILE A 371 -17.97 0.30 -0.79
C ILE A 371 -17.99 0.41 0.73
N ASN A 372 -18.42 1.55 1.26
CA ASN A 372 -18.49 1.78 2.70
C ASN A 372 -19.50 0.86 3.39
N ALA A 373 -20.66 0.58 2.80
CA ALA A 373 -21.63 -0.37 3.35
C ALA A 373 -21.05 -1.79 3.49
N ARG A 374 -20.32 -2.25 2.46
CA ARG A 374 -19.62 -3.54 2.50
C ARG A 374 -18.54 -3.56 3.58
N GLU A 375 -17.69 -2.54 3.63
CA GLU A 375 -16.61 -2.49 4.62
C GLU A 375 -17.14 -2.39 6.05
N GLN A 376 -18.23 -1.64 6.29
CA GLN A 376 -18.89 -1.59 7.59
C GLN A 376 -19.50 -2.93 7.98
N ALA A 377 -20.05 -3.69 7.02
CA ALA A 377 -20.53 -5.04 7.28
C ALA A 377 -19.37 -5.97 7.69
N LEU A 378 -18.24 -5.92 6.98
CA LEU A 378 -17.04 -6.69 7.33
C LEU A 378 -16.49 -6.32 8.71
N LEU A 379 -16.39 -5.02 9.00
CA LEU A 379 -15.93 -4.51 10.30
C LEU A 379 -16.78 -5.01 11.47
N ARG A 380 -18.10 -5.16 11.26
CA ARG A 380 -19.05 -5.59 12.30
C ARG A 380 -19.33 -7.10 12.29
N GLY A 381 -18.70 -7.87 11.40
CA GLY A 381 -19.00 -9.29 11.23
C GLY A 381 -20.43 -9.57 10.75
N LEU A 382 -21.05 -8.63 10.04
CA LEU A 382 -22.40 -8.76 9.49
C LEU A 382 -22.38 -9.41 8.10
N PRO A 383 -23.50 -10.00 7.65
CA PRO A 383 -23.66 -10.44 6.27
C PRO A 383 -23.34 -9.31 5.29
N LEU A 384 -22.66 -9.63 4.19
CA LEU A 384 -22.36 -8.66 3.16
C LEU A 384 -23.65 -8.18 2.49
N PRO A 385 -23.83 -6.87 2.27
CA PRO A 385 -24.98 -6.37 1.52
C PRO A 385 -24.93 -6.94 0.09
N VAL A 386 -26.11 -7.21 -0.48
CA VAL A 386 -26.22 -7.58 -1.89
C VAL A 386 -25.73 -6.40 -2.72
N GLN A 387 -24.57 -6.57 -3.36
CA GLN A 387 -24.01 -5.52 -4.20
C GLN A 387 -24.64 -5.61 -5.59
N GLN A 388 -25.62 -4.75 -5.85
CA GLN A 388 -26.07 -4.50 -7.22
C GLN A 388 -24.97 -3.68 -7.94
N SER A 389 -24.48 -4.16 -9.08
CA SER A 389 -23.49 -3.40 -9.86
C SER A 389 -24.08 -2.05 -10.23
N ALA A 390 -23.53 -0.97 -9.68
CA ALA A 390 -24.26 0.29 -9.63
C ALA A 390 -24.07 1.17 -10.85
N ILE A 391 -22.96 1.01 -11.59
CA ILE A 391 -22.66 1.95 -12.68
C ILE A 391 -21.90 1.20 -13.79
N PRO A 392 -22.42 1.16 -15.04
CA PRO A 392 -21.59 0.78 -16.18
C PRO A 392 -20.35 1.68 -16.24
N PRO A 393 -19.22 1.23 -16.81
CA PRO A 393 -18.06 2.10 -16.98
C PRO A 393 -18.49 3.39 -17.69
N PRO A 394 -17.96 4.57 -17.28
CA PRO A 394 -18.25 5.79 -18.01
C PRO A 394 -17.88 5.58 -19.49
N PRO A 395 -18.66 6.15 -20.43
CA PRO A 395 -18.30 6.06 -21.83
C PRO A 395 -16.85 6.56 -22.01
N PRO A 396 -16.04 5.92 -22.87
CA PRO A 396 -14.70 6.40 -23.13
C PRO A 396 -14.76 7.87 -23.58
N PRO A 397 -13.77 8.72 -23.21
CA PRO A 397 -13.73 10.10 -23.65
C PRO A 397 -13.91 10.17 -25.17
N GLU A 398 -14.79 11.05 -25.66
CA GLU A 398 -15.00 11.25 -27.10
C GLU A 398 -13.65 11.45 -27.80
N GLY A 399 -13.32 10.57 -28.76
CA GLY A 399 -12.05 10.57 -29.47
C GLY A 399 -11.02 9.54 -29.01
N THR A 400 -11.30 8.73 -27.98
CA THR A 400 -10.42 7.60 -27.60
C THR A 400 -10.52 6.49 -28.64
N ILE A 401 -9.54 6.41 -29.54
CA ILE A 401 -9.41 5.28 -30.47
C ILE A 401 -9.01 4.05 -29.66
N ILE A 402 -9.93 3.10 -29.46
CA ILE A 402 -9.61 1.81 -28.85
C ILE A 402 -8.80 0.99 -29.88
N PRO A 403 -7.51 0.72 -29.64
CA PRO A 403 -6.71 -0.07 -30.56
C PRO A 403 -7.24 -1.51 -30.58
N GLY A 404 -7.78 -1.96 -31.72
CA GLY A 404 -8.20 -3.35 -31.93
C GLY A 404 -9.70 -3.60 -32.09
N GLN A 405 -10.56 -2.58 -31.93
CA GLN A 405 -11.93 -2.68 -32.47
C GLN A 405 -11.89 -2.24 -33.93
N GLY A 406 -11.79 -3.22 -34.84
CA GLY A 406 -11.91 -2.98 -36.27
C GLY A 406 -13.18 -2.19 -36.54
N ARG A 407 -13.06 -1.06 -37.26
CA ARG A 407 -14.20 -0.30 -37.75
C ARG A 407 -15.16 -1.28 -38.42
N PRO A 408 -16.44 -1.39 -37.99
CA PRO A 408 -17.42 -2.07 -38.81
C PRO A 408 -17.43 -1.35 -40.17
N ALA A 409 -17.26 -2.12 -41.24
CA ALA A 409 -17.26 -1.61 -42.60
C ALA A 409 -18.48 -0.71 -42.77
N SER A 410 -18.24 0.57 -43.06
CA SER A 410 -19.28 1.51 -43.44
C SER A 410 -20.03 0.91 -44.62
N GLN A 411 -21.27 0.46 -44.38
CA GLN A 411 -22.22 0.14 -45.44
C GLN A 411 -22.33 1.39 -46.33
N GLY A 412 -22.08 1.18 -47.62
CA GLY A 412 -22.08 2.23 -48.63
C GLY A 412 -23.42 2.97 -48.63
N GLN A 413 -23.36 4.26 -48.36
CA GLN A 413 -24.44 5.17 -48.72
C GLN A 413 -24.49 5.27 -50.26
N GLN A 414 -25.55 4.72 -50.84
CA GLN A 414 -25.94 5.00 -52.21
C GLN A 414 -26.23 6.49 -52.36
N ALA A 415 -25.62 7.08 -53.38
CA ALA A 415 -25.84 8.46 -53.80
C ALA A 415 -27.27 8.65 -54.33
N PRO A 416 -28.01 9.68 -53.90
CA PRO A 416 -29.22 10.09 -54.60
C PRO A 416 -28.86 10.98 -55.80
N SER A 417 -29.43 10.59 -56.94
CA SER A 417 -29.39 11.26 -58.22
C SER A 417 -29.92 12.70 -58.18
N ALA A 418 -29.19 13.58 -58.85
CA ALA A 418 -29.56 14.96 -59.13
C ALA A 418 -30.82 15.08 -60.00
N ARG A 419 -31.74 15.98 -59.64
CA ARG A 419 -32.67 16.64 -60.59
C ARG A 419 -33.20 17.95 -60.00
N GLY A 420 -33.18 18.99 -60.85
CA GLY A 420 -34.19 20.04 -60.91
C GLY A 420 -33.95 21.29 -60.06
N ARG A 421 -33.66 22.41 -60.74
CA ARG A 421 -33.57 23.76 -60.18
C ARG A 421 -34.69 24.64 -60.76
N ALA A 422 -35.13 25.62 -59.95
CA ALA A 422 -35.93 26.84 -60.23
C ALA A 422 -37.43 26.79 -59.91
N PRO A 423 -38.09 27.95 -59.65
CA PRO A 423 -37.78 29.02 -58.68
C PRO A 423 -39.04 29.40 -57.81
N PRO A 424 -38.96 30.24 -56.75
CA PRO A 424 -40.16 30.77 -56.11
C PRO A 424 -40.46 32.22 -56.50
N ALA A 425 -41.76 32.49 -56.75
CA ALA A 425 -42.37 33.80 -56.91
C ALA A 425 -43.59 33.92 -55.97
N GLY A 426 -43.85 35.13 -55.48
CA GLY A 426 -45.12 35.58 -54.86
C GLY A 426 -45.21 35.32 -53.34
N ALA A 427 -45.13 36.29 -52.42
CA ALA A 427 -45.91 37.51 -52.16
C ALA A 427 -47.09 37.31 -51.16
N ASN A 428 -46.86 37.81 -49.93
CA ASN A 428 -47.75 38.59 -49.02
C ASN A 428 -49.09 38.00 -48.49
N PRO A 429 -49.74 38.64 -47.48
CA PRO A 429 -49.23 39.08 -46.17
C PRO A 429 -50.23 38.75 -45.00
N GLY A 430 -49.81 38.91 -43.75
CA GLY A 430 -50.71 38.83 -42.59
C GLY A 430 -50.18 39.57 -41.37
N VAL A 431 -50.86 40.65 -41.00
CA VAL A 431 -50.48 41.70 -40.05
C VAL A 431 -51.27 41.55 -38.74
N SER A 432 -50.61 41.73 -37.60
CA SER A 432 -51.13 42.38 -36.35
C SER A 432 -50.06 42.26 -35.25
N ALA A 433 -49.26 43.28 -34.94
CA ALA A 433 -49.53 44.48 -34.13
C ALA A 433 -49.49 44.24 -32.60
N GLY A 434 -48.55 44.90 -31.92
CA GLY A 434 -48.49 45.02 -30.45
C GLY A 434 -47.15 45.57 -29.94
N ALA A 435 -47.17 46.83 -29.48
CA ALA A 435 -46.07 47.70 -29.03
C ALA A 435 -45.21 47.15 -27.87
N GLY A 436 -43.98 47.64 -27.58
CA GLY A 436 -43.26 48.81 -28.05
C GLY A 436 -41.87 48.97 -27.39
N THR A 437 -41.17 50.04 -27.79
CA THR A 437 -40.03 50.74 -27.14
C THR A 437 -38.77 49.91 -26.80
N GLY A 438 -37.55 50.19 -27.25
CA GLY A 438 -36.98 51.27 -28.05
C GLY A 438 -35.47 51.04 -28.17
N THR A 439 -34.90 51.47 -29.30
CA THR A 439 -33.57 52.09 -29.51
C THR A 439 -32.38 51.65 -28.63
N GLY A 440 -31.24 51.17 -29.16
CA GLY A 440 -30.78 51.17 -30.54
C GLY A 440 -29.36 50.60 -30.72
N THR A 441 -28.95 50.56 -32.00
CA THR A 441 -27.59 50.72 -32.58
C THR A 441 -26.42 50.01 -31.87
N GLY A 442 -25.63 49.13 -32.47
CA GLY A 442 -25.40 48.74 -33.85
C GLY A 442 -24.05 48.02 -33.92
N THR A 443 -23.86 47.17 -34.95
CA THR A 443 -22.58 46.69 -35.54
C THR A 443 -21.56 46.07 -34.57
N GLY A 444 -21.23 44.78 -34.62
CA GLY A 444 -20.67 44.10 -35.78
C GLY A 444 -19.25 43.61 -35.46
N ARG A 445 -18.90 42.44 -36.00
CA ARG A 445 -17.57 41.78 -36.00
C ARG A 445 -17.10 41.04 -34.75
N SER A 446 -17.42 39.74 -34.79
CA SER A 446 -16.57 38.64 -34.36
C SER A 446 -15.14 38.75 -34.92
N ARG A 447 -14.15 38.75 -34.02
CA ARG A 447 -12.79 38.24 -34.26
C ARG A 447 -12.31 37.56 -32.99
N ASN A 448 -12.07 36.26 -33.10
CA ASN A 448 -11.30 35.47 -32.15
C ASN A 448 -9.84 35.96 -32.14
N THR A 449 -9.39 36.49 -31.02
CA THR A 449 -7.97 36.56 -30.64
C THR A 449 -7.87 36.18 -29.18
N ALA A 450 -7.22 35.03 -28.91
CA ALA A 450 -6.86 34.57 -27.58
C ALA A 450 -5.85 35.54 -26.93
N PRO A 451 -5.96 35.85 -25.63
CA PRO A 451 -4.83 36.37 -24.88
C PRO A 451 -4.06 35.21 -24.26
N GLN A 452 -2.77 35.14 -24.63
CA GLN A 452 -1.74 34.51 -23.82
C GLN A 452 -1.66 35.26 -22.49
N GLY A 453 -2.13 34.64 -21.41
CA GLY A 453 -1.92 35.08 -20.04
C GLY A 453 -0.92 34.16 -19.36
N GLY A 454 0.34 34.61 -19.29
CA GLY A 454 1.37 33.99 -18.46
C GLY A 454 1.04 34.19 -16.99
N GLY A 455 0.46 33.17 -16.36
CA GLY A 455 0.32 33.11 -14.91
C GLY A 455 1.57 32.52 -14.28
N GLU A 456 2.33 33.35 -13.56
CA GLU A 456 3.35 32.91 -12.60
C GLU A 456 2.78 31.82 -11.69
N ARG A 457 3.29 30.60 -11.84
CA ARG A 457 3.07 29.54 -10.86
C ARG A 457 3.84 29.91 -9.60
N VAL A 458 3.13 30.41 -8.60
CA VAL A 458 3.57 30.46 -7.22
C VAL A 458 3.92 29.02 -6.81
N ARG A 459 5.22 28.76 -6.64
CA ARG A 459 5.73 27.50 -6.07
C ARG A 459 5.23 27.39 -4.62
N PRO A 460 4.65 26.25 -4.20
CA PRO A 460 4.51 25.98 -2.77
C PRO A 460 5.91 25.85 -2.13
N PRO A 461 6.10 26.33 -0.90
CA PRO A 461 7.37 26.18 -0.21
C PRO A 461 7.68 24.69 0.01
N ALA A 462 8.96 24.35 -0.16
CA ALA A 462 9.49 23.01 0.12
C ALA A 462 9.10 22.58 1.54
N ALA A 463 8.58 21.36 1.66
CA ALA A 463 8.38 20.71 2.94
C ALA A 463 9.73 20.68 3.67
N ALA A 464 9.79 21.36 4.82
CA ALA A 464 10.98 21.39 5.65
C ALA A 464 11.25 20.00 6.23
N ASP A 465 12.53 19.66 6.23
CA ASP A 465 13.11 18.44 6.76
C ASP A 465 12.58 18.08 8.15
N THR A 466 12.35 16.77 8.32
CA THR A 466 12.03 16.10 9.58
C THR A 466 13.00 16.50 10.69
N ALA A 467 12.44 16.97 11.80
CA ALA A 467 13.16 17.21 13.05
C ALA A 467 13.81 15.91 13.59
N PRO A 468 15.00 15.99 14.21
CA PRO A 468 15.69 14.81 14.75
C PRO A 468 14.97 14.26 15.99
N ARG A 469 14.79 12.93 15.99
CA ARG A 469 14.20 12.14 17.07
C ARG A 469 15.12 12.17 18.31
N PRO A 470 14.60 12.31 19.55
CA PRO A 470 15.42 12.27 20.76
C PRO A 470 15.84 10.82 21.08
N THR A 471 17.14 10.60 21.22
CA THR A 471 17.72 9.35 21.71
C THR A 471 17.59 9.29 23.24
N THR A 472 16.72 8.42 23.75
CA THR A 472 16.74 8.02 25.17
C THR A 472 17.91 7.08 25.40
N GLY A 473 18.87 7.52 26.23
CA GLY A 473 20.01 6.73 26.65
C GLY A 473 19.65 5.63 27.64
N THR A 474 20.36 4.52 27.51
CA THR A 474 20.51 3.51 28.56
C THR A 474 21.99 3.18 28.65
N GLY A 475 22.60 3.55 29.78
CA GLY A 475 23.96 3.17 30.14
C GLY A 475 24.06 1.69 30.50
N GLY A 476 25.28 1.14 30.39
CA GLY A 476 25.54 -0.24 30.81
C GLY A 476 26.91 -0.79 30.41
N ARG A 477 27.95 -0.35 31.13
CA ARG A 477 29.18 -1.05 31.56
C ARG A 477 29.75 -2.22 30.72
N ASN A 478 31.02 -2.05 30.32
CA ASN A 478 32.14 -2.99 30.47
C ASN A 478 33.38 -2.08 30.68
N GLY A 479 34.29 -2.27 31.64
CA GLY A 479 34.91 -3.48 32.14
C GLY A 479 36.41 -3.35 31.84
N GLY A 480 37.21 -2.97 32.84
CA GLY A 480 38.66 -2.79 32.69
C GLY A 480 39.38 -2.58 34.02
N THR A 481 39.95 -3.67 34.55
CA THR A 481 41.05 -3.71 35.54
C THR A 481 42.32 -3.09 34.93
N PRO A 482 43.29 -2.55 35.70
CA PRO A 482 44.14 -3.39 36.57
C PRO A 482 44.77 -2.71 37.83
N GLN A 483 45.43 -3.56 38.65
CA GLN A 483 46.52 -3.28 39.63
C GLN A 483 46.16 -2.34 40.82
N GLY A 484 46.46 -2.63 42.08
CA GLY A 484 47.48 -3.47 42.71
C GLY A 484 48.21 -2.61 43.76
N THR A 485 48.32 -3.14 44.97
CA THR A 485 49.18 -2.73 46.12
C THR A 485 48.58 -1.95 47.31
N ALA A 486 48.59 -2.67 48.44
CA ALA A 486 49.20 -2.32 49.73
C ALA A 486 48.59 -1.26 50.69
N SER A 487 48.24 -1.80 51.87
CA SER A 487 48.66 -1.36 53.23
C SER A 487 47.81 -0.37 54.02
N GLY A 488 47.71 -0.65 55.34
CA GLY A 488 47.38 0.33 56.41
C GLY A 488 45.99 0.15 57.05
N ARG A 489 45.77 -0.78 58.00
CA ARG A 489 46.02 -0.72 59.46
C ARG A 489 45.03 0.17 60.26
N ALA A 490 44.33 -0.47 61.21
CA ALA A 490 43.91 -0.03 62.57
C ALA A 490 43.17 1.33 62.72
N SER A 491 42.18 1.56 63.59
CA SER A 491 41.73 0.95 64.85
C SER A 491 40.54 1.77 65.36
N GLY A 492 39.70 1.17 66.22
CA GLY A 492 39.20 1.86 67.42
C GLY A 492 37.71 2.18 67.50
N GLY A 493 37.10 1.79 68.63
CA GLY A 493 36.19 2.66 69.37
C GLY A 493 34.68 2.37 69.30
N ARG A 494 34.18 1.61 70.28
CA ARG A 494 32.82 1.69 70.87
C ARG A 494 32.73 2.98 71.75
N PRO A 495 31.62 3.36 72.45
CA PRO A 495 30.20 2.93 72.42
C PRO A 495 29.17 4.12 72.57
N THR A 496 27.90 3.78 72.93
CA THR A 496 26.78 4.61 73.46
C THR A 496 25.85 5.25 72.41
N GLY A 497 24.52 5.36 72.53
CA GLY A 497 23.51 5.04 73.56
C GLY A 497 22.14 5.65 73.14
N GLY A 498 21.02 5.23 73.77
CA GLY A 498 19.67 5.84 73.69
C GLY A 498 18.65 5.08 72.81
N ALA A 499 17.63 4.35 73.32
CA ALA A 499 16.38 4.78 73.99
C ALA A 499 15.48 5.64 73.06
N ALA A 500 14.17 5.43 72.84
CA ALA A 500 13.13 4.68 73.53
C ALA A 500 11.84 4.50 72.67
N ASN A 501 10.96 3.61 73.15
CA ASN A 501 9.49 3.61 73.08
C ASN A 501 8.71 3.28 71.79
N ALA A 502 8.09 2.09 71.78
CA ALA A 502 6.73 1.86 71.25
C ALA A 502 6.03 0.74 72.07
N PRO A 503 4.74 0.86 72.42
CA PRO A 503 4.07 -0.06 73.33
C PRO A 503 3.38 -1.25 72.63
N SER A 504 3.11 -2.24 73.47
CA SER A 504 2.50 -3.56 73.28
C SER A 504 1.02 -3.59 72.86
N SER A 505 0.64 -4.59 72.07
CA SER A 505 -0.48 -5.53 72.36
C SER A 505 -0.54 -6.65 71.30
N GLY A 506 -0.58 -7.92 71.73
CA GLY A 506 -0.58 -9.13 70.88
C GLY A 506 -1.97 -9.54 70.37
N PRO A 507 -2.32 -10.85 70.22
CA PRO A 507 -1.48 -12.04 70.11
C PRO A 507 -1.87 -12.99 68.95
N GLY A 508 -0.98 -13.94 68.63
CA GLY A 508 -1.36 -15.30 68.19
C GLY A 508 -1.62 -15.55 66.70
N GLY A 509 -0.88 -16.51 66.10
CA GLY A 509 -1.26 -17.10 64.82
C GLY A 509 -0.14 -17.79 64.04
N ALA A 510 0.12 -19.05 64.41
CA ALA A 510 0.61 -20.18 63.61
C ALA A 510 1.57 -19.97 62.40
N SER A 511 2.71 -20.66 62.53
CA SER A 511 3.69 -21.07 61.55
C SER A 511 3.15 -21.82 60.31
N GLY A 512 3.71 -21.52 59.14
CA GLY A 512 3.70 -22.39 57.94
C GLY A 512 4.65 -21.86 56.84
N PRO A 513 5.54 -22.69 56.26
CA PRO A 513 6.57 -22.23 55.32
C PRO A 513 5.99 -21.97 53.93
N ARG A 514 6.35 -20.82 53.33
CA ARG A 514 5.98 -20.45 51.96
C ARG A 514 6.82 -21.24 50.95
N GLY A 515 6.16 -22.09 50.18
CA GLY A 515 6.71 -22.65 48.94
C GLY A 515 6.77 -21.60 47.81
N PRO A 516 7.56 -21.83 46.76
CA PRO A 516 7.73 -20.90 45.63
C PRO A 516 6.48 -20.87 44.74
N PRO A 517 6.22 -19.75 44.03
CA PRO A 517 5.03 -19.60 43.21
C PRO A 517 5.06 -20.52 41.97
N PRO A 518 3.89 -21.00 41.50
CA PRO A 518 3.81 -21.87 40.34
C PRO A 518 4.07 -21.10 39.04
N ARG A 519 4.76 -21.79 38.14
CA ARG A 519 5.06 -21.40 36.75
C ARG A 519 3.76 -21.40 35.93
N PRO A 520 3.51 -20.40 35.06
CA PRO A 520 2.32 -20.41 34.21
C PRO A 520 2.50 -21.44 33.09
N THR A 521 1.62 -22.44 33.07
CA THR A 521 1.46 -23.43 32.01
C THR A 521 0.51 -22.93 30.93
N GLY A 522 0.93 -23.07 29.68
CA GLY A 522 0.06 -23.35 28.53
C GLY A 522 -1.03 -22.34 28.18
N GLY A 523 -0.69 -21.32 27.40
CA GLY A 523 -1.66 -20.58 26.61
C GLY A 523 -2.17 -21.45 25.46
N THR A 524 -3.37 -21.99 25.60
CA THR A 524 -4.13 -22.67 24.55
C THR A 524 -4.50 -21.64 23.48
N THR A 525 -4.07 -21.86 22.24
CA THR A 525 -4.51 -21.08 21.08
C THR A 525 -6.01 -21.26 20.89
N THR A 526 -6.79 -20.22 21.15
CA THR A 526 -8.21 -20.17 20.80
C THR A 526 -8.34 -20.13 19.28
N ARG A 527 -8.62 -21.30 18.71
CA ARG A 527 -9.09 -21.46 17.33
C ARG A 527 -10.35 -20.60 17.16
N LEU A 528 -10.35 -19.67 16.22
CA LEU A 528 -11.56 -18.96 15.80
C LEU A 528 -12.64 -20.00 15.42
N PRO A 529 -13.92 -19.79 15.79
CA PRO A 529 -14.96 -20.77 15.49
C PRO A 529 -15.16 -20.89 13.98
N GLU A 530 -14.90 -22.09 13.45
CA GLU A 530 -15.35 -22.51 12.14
C GLU A 530 -16.88 -22.46 12.13
N ARG A 531 -17.45 -21.67 11.21
CA ARG A 531 -18.89 -21.55 11.01
C ARG A 531 -19.42 -22.91 10.49
N PRO A 532 -20.54 -23.44 11.01
CA PRO A 532 -21.10 -24.69 10.50
C PRO A 532 -21.59 -24.52 9.05
N ALA A 533 -21.39 -25.58 8.25
CA ALA A 533 -21.85 -25.68 6.87
C ALA A 533 -23.38 -25.46 6.76
N PRO A 534 -23.87 -24.83 5.69
CA PRO A 534 -25.32 -24.73 5.48
C PRO A 534 -25.92 -26.12 5.25
N SER A 535 -26.95 -26.43 6.03
CA SER A 535 -27.77 -27.62 5.90
C SER A 535 -28.48 -27.62 4.54
N SER A 536 -28.32 -28.73 3.81
CA SER A 536 -29.06 -29.05 2.60
C SER A 536 -30.53 -29.30 2.95
N ALA A 537 -31.39 -28.33 2.66
CA ALA A 537 -32.83 -28.53 2.64
C ALA A 537 -33.22 -29.17 1.30
N SER A 538 -33.60 -30.43 1.39
CA SER A 538 -34.33 -31.18 0.39
C SER A 538 -35.73 -30.57 0.19
N SER A 539 -36.10 -30.31 -1.06
CA SER A 539 -37.50 -30.31 -1.47
C SER A 539 -37.62 -31.01 -2.82
N ALA A 540 -38.37 -32.10 -2.80
CA ALA A 540 -38.76 -32.90 -3.94
C ALA A 540 -40.25 -32.66 -4.21
N SER A 541 -40.60 -32.33 -5.46
CA SER A 541 -41.78 -32.81 -6.20
C SER A 541 -41.70 -32.21 -7.61
N ARG A 542 -41.48 -33.04 -8.65
CA ARG A 542 -42.50 -33.59 -9.60
C ARG A 542 -43.25 -32.46 -10.34
N THR A 543 -43.32 -32.36 -11.67
CA THR A 543 -43.48 -33.40 -12.72
C THR A 543 -43.37 -32.77 -14.13
N GLY A 544 -42.95 -33.59 -15.11
CA GLY A 544 -43.19 -33.41 -16.56
C GLY A 544 -42.01 -32.78 -17.33
N GLY A 545 -41.48 -33.31 -18.43
CA GLY A 545 -41.84 -34.42 -19.32
C GLY A 545 -41.17 -34.16 -20.68
N GLY A 546 -40.66 -35.21 -21.36
CA GLY A 546 -40.15 -35.17 -22.75
C GLY A 546 -38.61 -35.03 -22.85
N ALA A 547 -37.81 -36.08 -23.09
CA ALA A 547 -37.68 -37.01 -24.23
C ALA A 547 -36.71 -36.51 -25.33
N ALA A 548 -35.87 -37.45 -25.79
CA ALA A 548 -34.85 -37.41 -26.85
C ALA A 548 -33.59 -36.58 -26.52
N GLY A 549 -32.35 -37.04 -26.72
CA GLY A 549 -31.80 -38.23 -27.37
C GLY A 549 -30.36 -37.87 -27.79
N GLY A 550 -29.37 -38.76 -27.63
CA GLY A 550 -28.02 -38.49 -28.11
C GLY A 550 -26.92 -39.25 -27.39
N ASN A 551 -26.72 -40.51 -27.82
CA ASN A 551 -25.54 -41.32 -27.54
C ASN A 551 -24.24 -40.64 -28.01
N GLY A 552 -23.18 -40.77 -27.22
CA GLY A 552 -21.81 -40.40 -27.61
C GLY A 552 -20.77 -41.06 -26.70
N ARG A 553 -20.54 -42.36 -26.90
CA ARG A 553 -19.43 -43.14 -26.32
C ARG A 553 -18.22 -43.06 -27.24
N SER A 554 -17.06 -42.71 -26.70
CA SER A 554 -15.72 -43.21 -27.09
C SER A 554 -14.70 -42.70 -26.04
N ASN A 555 -14.20 -43.54 -25.14
CA ASN A 555 -13.04 -44.46 -25.24
C ASN A 555 -11.67 -43.81 -25.54
N GLY A 556 -10.69 -44.21 -24.71
CA GLY A 556 -9.25 -44.05 -24.89
C GLY A 556 -8.67 -42.92 -24.03
N GLY A 557 -7.80 -43.12 -23.03
CA GLY A 557 -6.84 -44.20 -22.82
C GLY A 557 -5.42 -43.63 -22.88
N ALA A 558 -4.56 -44.13 -21.99
CA ALA A 558 -3.10 -44.02 -21.93
C ALA A 558 -2.47 -42.97 -20.98
N ALA A 559 -1.75 -43.56 -20.04
CA ALA A 559 -0.79 -43.01 -19.11
C ALA A 559 0.63 -42.96 -19.73
N ALA A 560 1.57 -42.47 -18.91
CA ALA A 560 3.03 -42.42 -19.08
C ALA A 560 3.48 -41.25 -19.98
N SER A 561 4.56 -40.51 -19.68
CA SER A 561 5.80 -40.92 -19.03
C SER A 561 6.58 -39.72 -18.50
N ALA A 562 7.32 -39.95 -17.42
CA ALA A 562 8.40 -39.09 -16.95
C ALA A 562 9.51 -38.95 -18.00
N SER A 563 10.09 -37.77 -18.11
CA SER A 563 11.35 -37.55 -18.82
C SER A 563 12.24 -36.62 -18.00
N ALA A 564 13.25 -37.24 -17.39
CA ALA A 564 14.45 -36.60 -16.88
C ALA A 564 15.21 -35.92 -18.03
N SER A 565 15.76 -34.74 -17.81
CA SER A 565 16.82 -34.18 -18.66
C SER A 565 17.93 -33.55 -17.83
N THR A 566 19.00 -34.34 -17.72
CA THR A 566 20.39 -33.98 -17.98
C THR A 566 20.89 -32.59 -17.56
N SER A 567 21.63 -32.61 -16.45
CA SER A 567 22.60 -31.61 -16.03
C SER A 567 23.84 -31.64 -16.94
N THR A 568 24.03 -30.60 -17.75
CA THR A 568 25.30 -30.35 -18.44
C THR A 568 26.13 -29.35 -17.64
N ARG A 569 27.09 -29.89 -16.88
CA ARG A 569 28.15 -29.18 -16.17
C ARG A 569 29.19 -28.73 -17.21
N ARG A 570 29.34 -27.42 -17.44
CA ARG A 570 30.39 -26.88 -18.31
C ARG A 570 31.62 -26.55 -17.48
N THR A 571 32.69 -27.29 -17.72
CA THR A 571 34.07 -27.08 -17.27
C THR A 571 34.67 -25.83 -17.92
N VAL A 572 35.29 -24.97 -17.12
CA VAL A 572 36.16 -23.87 -17.58
C VAL A 572 37.61 -24.28 -17.29
N PRO A 573 38.54 -24.25 -18.26
CA PRO A 573 39.94 -24.54 -17.99
C PRO A 573 40.69 -23.30 -17.49
N ALA A 574 41.59 -23.55 -16.55
CA ALA A 574 42.64 -22.63 -16.13
C ALA A 574 43.69 -22.48 -17.25
N GLY A 575 44.17 -21.26 -17.45
CA GLY A 575 45.30 -20.93 -18.31
C GLY A 575 46.09 -19.80 -17.66
N ASN A 576 47.38 -20.06 -17.41
CA ASN A 576 48.30 -19.27 -16.61
C ASN A 576 49.24 -18.45 -17.53
N ASN A 577 49.68 -17.30 -17.02
CA ASN A 577 50.98 -16.62 -17.20
C ASN A 577 51.44 -15.92 -18.50
N ASN A 578 51.84 -14.66 -18.28
CA ASN A 578 53.15 -14.00 -18.55
C ASN A 578 53.31 -12.93 -19.66
N GLY A 579 54.02 -11.86 -19.26
CA GLY A 579 54.69 -10.82 -20.07
C GLY A 579 53.95 -9.47 -20.04
N GLY A 580 54.44 -8.34 -19.52
CA GLY A 580 55.80 -7.83 -19.43
C GLY A 580 55.94 -6.62 -20.37
N GLY A 581 56.08 -5.39 -19.85
CA GLY A 581 56.34 -4.20 -20.68
C GLY A 581 56.08 -2.88 -19.96
N ALA A 582 57.06 -1.97 -19.99
CA ALA A 582 57.28 -0.88 -19.04
C ALA A 582 56.83 0.53 -19.49
N ALA A 583 56.73 1.41 -18.48
CA ALA A 583 57.06 2.85 -18.42
C ALA A 583 56.34 3.87 -19.33
N ALA A 584 55.66 4.86 -18.72
CA ALA A 584 56.21 6.21 -18.45
C ALA A 584 55.12 7.27 -18.14
N GLY A 585 55.38 8.13 -17.15
CA GLY A 585 54.98 9.55 -17.19
C GLY A 585 53.79 10.02 -16.35
N GLY A 586 54.03 10.98 -15.44
CA GLY A 586 53.03 11.98 -15.04
C GLY A 586 52.85 12.19 -13.53
N ALA A 587 53.49 13.24 -13.00
CA ALA A 587 53.46 13.70 -11.60
C ALA A 587 52.07 14.20 -11.11
N PRO A 588 51.83 14.27 -9.78
CA PRO A 588 50.59 14.78 -9.18
C PRO A 588 50.73 16.23 -8.67
N PRO A 589 49.63 17.01 -8.55
CA PRO A 589 49.63 18.20 -7.71
C PRO A 589 49.03 17.92 -6.32
N VAL A 590 49.85 18.31 -5.35
CA VAL A 590 49.59 18.53 -3.93
C VAL A 590 48.30 19.35 -3.70
N ARG A 591 47.42 18.89 -2.80
CA ARG A 591 46.39 19.76 -2.18
C ARG A 591 46.53 19.81 -0.66
N ARG A 592 46.61 21.06 -0.20
CA ARG A 592 46.90 21.55 1.13
C ARG A 592 45.83 21.17 2.16
N ARG A 593 46.30 20.86 3.38
CA ARG A 593 45.57 21.01 4.64
C ARG A 593 45.01 22.44 4.75
N ARG A 594 43.77 22.57 5.24
CA ARG A 594 43.26 23.83 5.78
C ARG A 594 43.06 23.65 7.28
N GLN A 595 43.68 24.57 8.02
CA GLN A 595 43.64 24.73 9.46
C GLN A 595 42.25 25.15 9.95
N GLU A 596 42.02 24.76 11.21
CA GLU A 596 41.07 25.32 12.17
C GLU A 596 41.25 26.84 12.31
N GLY A 597 40.15 27.52 12.63
CA GLY A 597 40.14 28.92 13.01
C GLY A 597 38.86 29.22 13.79
N ASP A 598 39.06 29.53 15.07
CA ASP A 598 38.09 30.07 16.02
C ASP A 598 37.40 31.34 15.52
N GLY A 599 36.20 31.60 16.05
CA GLY A 599 35.52 32.87 15.89
C GLY A 599 34.16 32.93 16.57
N THR A 600 34.15 33.42 17.81
CA THR A 600 33.00 33.90 18.59
C THR A 600 32.21 35.01 17.89
N ALA A 601 30.88 34.93 17.94
CA ALA A 601 29.92 35.99 18.32
C ALA A 601 28.51 35.38 18.40
#